data_AF-A0AB37UMK0-F1
#
_entry.id   AF-A0AB37UMK0-F1
#
_cell.length_a   1.000
_cell.length_b   1.000
_cell.length_c   1.000
_cell.angle_alpha   90.00
_cell.angle_beta   90.00
_cell.angle_gamma   90.00
#
_symmetry.space_group_name_H-M   'P 1'
#
loop_
_entity.id
_entity.type
_entity.pdbx_description
1 polymer ?
#
loop_
_entity_poly.entity_id
_entity_poly.type
_entity_poly.pdbx_seq_one_letter_code
_entity_poly.pdbx_strand_id
1 'polypeptide(L)' 'MNRSKIVAIITGAISILLAIAYLLLVQLLDFRGEMQPAPVSQLSVVSYQLSVVSGSW' A
#
# COMPACT_ATOMS: atom_id res chain seq x y z
N MET A 1 29.05 10.07 -33.35
CA MET A 1 27.91 10.70 -32.65
C MET A 1 28.47 11.66 -31.61
N ASN A 2 27.95 12.89 -31.49
CA ASN A 2 28.50 13.86 -30.54
C ASN A 2 28.37 13.35 -29.10
N ARG A 3 29.43 13.50 -28.30
CA ARG A 3 29.49 13.12 -26.87
C ARG A 3 28.25 13.53 -26.08
N SER A 4 27.72 14.72 -26.33
CA SER A 4 26.50 15.24 -25.70
C SER A 4 25.26 14.38 -25.94
N LYS A 5 25.13 13.82 -27.15
CA LYS A 5 23.97 12.99 -27.53
C LYS A 5 24.03 11.63 -26.82
N ILE A 6 25.22 11.05 -26.69
CA ILE A 6 25.44 9.78 -25.99
C ILE A 6 25.11 9.94 -24.50
N VAL A 7 25.60 11.00 -23.86
CA VAL A 7 25.32 11.29 -22.45
C VAL A 7 23.82 11.49 -22.23
N ALA A 8 23.13 12.25 -23.09
CA ALA A 8 21.68 12.48 -22.97
C ALA A 8 20.88 11.16 -23.03
N ILE A 9 21.25 10.25 -23.94
CA ILE A 9 20.59 8.94 -24.06
C ILE A 9 20.86 8.09 -22.82
N ILE A 10 22.11 8.04 -22.34
CA ILE A 10 22.47 7.25 -21.16
C ILE A 10 21.73 7.76 -19.92
N THR A 11 21.69 9.07 -19.69
CA THR A 11 20.95 9.66 -18.57
C THR A 11 19.46 9.36 -18.66
N GLY A 12 18.87 9.45 -19.85
CA GLY A 12 17.48 9.05 -20.08
C GLY A 12 17.23 7.57 -19.78
N ALA A 13 18.12 6.68 -20.23
CA ALA A 13 18.02 5.25 -19.97
C ALA A 13 18.14 4.92 -18.47
N ILE A 14 19.06 5.57 -17.75
CA ILE A 14 19.21 5.41 -16.30
C ILE A 14 17.95 5.87 -15.57
N SER A 15 17.35 7.00 -15.98
CA SER A 15 16.10 7.50 -15.41
C SER A 15 14.96 6.48 -15.56
N ILE A 16 14.81 5.91 -16.76
CA ILE A 16 13.78 4.88 -17.02
C ILE A 16 14.05 3.63 -16.19
N LEU A 17 15.30 3.18 -16.10
CA LEU A 17 15.68 2.01 -15.30
C LEU A 17 15.36 2.22 -13.82
N LEU A 18 15.68 3.39 -13.26
CA LEU A 18 15.36 3.75 -11.89
C LEU A 18 13.84 3.81 -11.66
N ALA A 19 13.07 4.35 -12.60
CA ALA A 19 11.61 4.40 -12.51
C ALA A 19 11.00 2.99 -12.47
N ILE A 20 11.46 2.09 -13.34
CA ILE A 20 11.02 0.70 -13.36
C ILE A 20 11.40 0.00 -12.05
N ALA A 21 12.65 0.15 -11.59
CA ALA A 21 13.10 -0.43 -10.34
C ALA A 21 12.27 0.05 -9.14
N TYR A 22 11.92 1.34 -9.10
CA TYR A 22 11.05 1.90 -8.07
C TYR A 22 9.66 1.28 -8.10
N LEU A 23 9.03 1.16 -9.28
CA LEU A 23 7.71 0.53 -9.41
C LEU A 23 7.72 -0.93 -8.96
N LEU A 24 8.74 -1.70 -9.35
CA LEU A 24 8.90 -3.08 -8.91
C LEU A 24 9.11 -3.20 -7.39
N LEU A 25 9.88 -2.27 -6.81
CA LEU A 25 10.08 -2.21 -5.36
C LEU A 25 8.75 -1.92 -4.66
N VAL A 26 8.03 -0.88 -5.07
CA VAL A 26 6.73 -0.54 -4.48
C VAL A 26 5.75 -1.70 -4.63
N GLN A 27 5.71 -2.34 -5.79
CA GLN A 27 4.87 -3.51 -6.03
C GLN A 27 5.21 -4.67 -5.07
N LEU A 28 6.51 -4.93 -4.84
CA LEU A 28 6.95 -5.94 -3.87
C LEU A 28 6.56 -5.57 -2.43
N LEU A 29 6.65 -4.29 -2.09
CA LEU A 29 6.25 -3.77 -0.79
C LEU A 29 4.72 -3.70 -0.64
N ASP A 30 3.94 -3.73 -1.71
CA ASP A 30 2.49 -3.75 -1.66
C ASP A 30 1.97 -5.19 -1.56
N PHE A 31 2.77 -6.19 -1.97
CA PHE A 31 2.50 -7.63 -1.75
C PHE A 31 2.54 -8.08 -0.29
N ARG A 32 2.52 -7.16 0.70
CA ARG A 32 2.50 -7.48 2.15
C ARG A 32 1.21 -8.15 2.64
N GLY A 33 0.31 -8.49 1.72
CA GLY A 33 -0.94 -9.18 2.00
C GLY A 33 -2.12 -8.22 2.05
N GLU A 34 -3.30 -8.78 1.78
CA GLU A 34 -4.59 -8.09 1.88
C GLU A 34 -4.65 -7.34 3.22
N MET A 35 -5.03 -6.06 3.19
CA MET A 35 -5.44 -5.35 4.40
C MET A 35 -6.60 -6.11 5.01
N GLN A 36 -6.32 -6.95 6.02
CA GLN A 36 -7.37 -7.65 6.74
C GLN A 36 -8.26 -6.59 7.39
N PRO A 37 -9.59 -6.67 7.20
CA PRO A 37 -10.49 -5.71 7.80
C PRO A 37 -10.28 -5.72 9.31
N ALA A 38 -10.34 -4.53 9.92
CA ALA A 38 -10.18 -4.39 11.35
C ALA A 38 -11.14 -5.37 12.07
N PRO A 39 -10.70 -6.06 13.13
CA PRO A 39 -11.52 -7.07 13.81
C PRO A 39 -12.87 -6.50 14.25
N VAL A 40 -13.96 -6.91 13.59
CA VAL A 40 -15.33 -6.50 13.94
C VAL A 40 -15.86 -7.19 15.20
N SER A 41 -15.14 -8.19 15.72
CA SER A 41 -15.49 -8.92 16.94
C SER A 41 -15.53 -8.02 18.19
N GLN A 42 -14.84 -6.89 18.18
CA GLN A 42 -14.86 -5.94 19.29
C GLN A 42 -16.10 -5.02 19.28
N LEU A 43 -16.75 -4.86 18.13
CA LEU A 43 -17.96 -4.04 18.00
C LEU A 43 -19.22 -4.78 18.47
N SER A 44 -19.26 -6.10 18.34
CA SER A 44 -20.40 -6.92 18.79
C SER A 44 -20.54 -6.96 20.31
N VAL A 45 -19.42 -6.97 21.05
CA VAL A 45 -19.42 -7.00 22.53
C VAL A 45 -20.07 -5.74 23.10
N VAL A 46 -19.73 -4.55 22.57
CA VAL A 46 -20.30 -3.27 23.00
C VAL A 46 -21.80 -3.20 22.67
N SER A 47 -22.19 -3.72 21.50
CA SER A 47 -23.59 -3.72 21.04
C SER A 47 -24.48 -4.63 21.90
N TYR A 48 -23.98 -5.82 22.23
CA TYR A 48 -24.70 -6.79 23.09
C TYR A 48 -24.85 -6.26 24.51
N GLN A 49 -23.80 -5.66 25.10
CA GLN A 49 -23.88 -5.08 26.44
C GLN A 49 -24.86 -3.90 26.52
N LEU A 50 -24.88 -3.02 25.52
CA LEU A 50 -25.82 -1.90 25.48
C LEU A 50 -27.27 -2.37 25.39
N SER A 51 -27.55 -3.41 24.59
CA SER A 51 -28.90 -3.98 24.46
C SER A 51 -29.38 -4.68 25.73
N VAL A 52 -28.49 -5.37 26.45
CA VAL A 52 -28.81 -6.05 27.71
C VAL A 52 -29.12 -5.05 28.82
N VAL A 53 -28.38 -3.93 28.87
CA VAL A 53 -28.61 -2.86 29.85
C VAL A 53 -29.84 -2.00 29.50
N SER A 54 -30.16 -1.82 28.22
CA SER A 54 -31.35 -1.06 27.81
C SER A 54 -32.66 -1.85 27.93
N GLY A 55 -32.59 -3.18 27.90
CA GLY A 55 -33.76 -4.08 28.00
C GLY A 55 -34.11 -4.53 29.42
N SER A 56 -33.41 -4.03 30.44
CA SER A 56 -33.62 -4.38 31.85
C SER A 56 -34.55 -3.38 32.58
N TRP A 57 -35.73 -3.12 32.00
CA TRP A 57 -36.85 -2.42 32.64
C TRP A 57 -38.16 -3.14 32.31
#